data_AF-A0A382T040-F1
#
_entry.id   AF-A0A382T040-F1
#
_cell.length_a   1.000
_cell.length_b   1.000
_cell.length_c   1.000
_cell.angle_alpha   90.00
_cell.angle_beta   90.00
_cell.angle_gamma   90.00
#
_symmetry.space_group_name_H-M   'P 1'
#
loop_
_entity.id
_entity.type
_entity.pdbx_description
1 polymer ?
#
loop_
_entity_poly.entity_id
_entity_poly.type
_entity_poly.pdbx_seq_one_letter_code
_entity_poly.pdbx_strand_id
1 'polypeptide(L)' 'VFNMLTIKGIYGREMYETWYKMTVMLEGGLDIAPVITHRFKFADFQQGFETALSGESGKVILEW' A
#
# COMPACT_ATOMS: atom_id res chain seq x y z
N VAL A 1 -26.72 10.41 27.56
CA VAL A 1 -25.83 9.40 26.93
C VAL A 1 -24.61 10.15 26.42
N PHE A 2 -23.41 9.89 26.95
CA PHE A 2 -22.19 10.57 26.51
C PHE A 2 -21.59 9.83 25.32
N ASN A 3 -21.34 10.53 24.21
CA ASN A 3 -20.54 10.02 23.11
C ASN A 3 -19.07 10.40 23.38
N MET A 4 -18.26 9.43 23.78
CA MET A 4 -16.81 9.60 23.95
C MET A 4 -16.08 9.25 22.65
N LEU A 5 -15.10 10.09 22.29
CA LEU A 5 -14.21 9.85 21.16
C LEU A 5 -13.14 8.82 21.57
N THR A 6 -13.04 7.71 20.82
CA THR A 6 -11.98 6.71 21.00
C THR A 6 -10.86 7.00 20.00
N ILE A 7 -9.65 7.26 20.50
CA ILE A 7 -8.45 7.46 19.67
C ILE A 7 -7.62 6.18 19.72
N LYS A 8 -7.31 5.61 18.55
CA LYS A 8 -6.38 4.47 18.41
C LYS A 8 -5.19 4.90 17.55
N GLY A 9 -3.98 4.81 18.11
CA GLY A 9 -2.75 4.91 17.34
C GLY A 9 -2.45 3.56 16.68
N ILE A 10 -2.20 3.57 15.37
CA ILE A 10 -1.83 2.37 14.61
C ILE A 10 -0.38 2.52 14.18
N TYR A 11 0.47 1.56 14.59
CA TYR A 11 1.85 1.47 14.18
C TYR A 11 2.14 0.09 13.61
N GLY A 12 2.67 0.03 12.39
CA GLY A 12 2.94 -1.22 11.71
C GLY A 12 1.66 -2.03 11.41
N ARG A 13 1.73 -3.34 11.64
CA ARG A 13 0.67 -4.32 11.33
C ARG A 13 0.57 -5.31 12.47
N GLU A 14 -0.64 -5.71 12.85
CA GLU A 14 -0.83 -6.84 13.75
C GLU A 14 -0.38 -8.12 13.02
N MET A 15 0.69 -8.73 13.53
CA MET A 15 1.29 -9.92 12.93
C MET A 15 0.24 -11.02 12.76
N TYR A 16 0.28 -11.69 11.61
CA TYR A 16 -0.68 -12.72 11.17
C TYR A 16 -2.11 -12.21 10.88
N GLU A 17 -2.77 -11.54 11.83
CA GLU A 17 -4.16 -11.10 11.71
C GLU A 17 -4.41 -10.19 10.49
N THR A 18 -3.58 -9.15 10.34
CA THR A 18 -3.73 -8.21 9.22
C THR A 18 -3.41 -8.86 7.88
N TRP A 19 -2.49 -9.82 7.84
CA TRP A 19 -2.15 -10.55 6.63
C TRP A 19 -3.28 -11.49 6.21
N TYR A 20 -3.85 -12.23 7.16
CA TYR A 20 -4.99 -13.11 6.90
C TYR A 20 -6.18 -12.32 6.34
N LYS A 21 -6.51 -11.18 6.97
CA LYS A 21 -7.56 -10.28 6.48
C LYS A 21 -7.31 -9.82 5.05
N MET A 22 -6.07 -9.43 4.72
CA MET A 22 -5.71 -9.03 3.35
C MET A 22 -5.86 -10.19 2.35
N THR A 23 -5.40 -11.39 2.69
CA THR A 23 -5.57 -12.57 1.82
C THR A 23 -7.04 -12.84 1.53
N VAL A 24 -7.89 -12.84 2.55
CA VAL A 24 -9.34 -13.05 2.38
C VAL A 24 -9.97 -11.96 1.52
N MET A 25 -9.54 -10.70 1.64
CA MET A 25 -10.04 -9.63 0.76
C MET A 25 -9.67 -9.85 -0.70
N LEU A 26 -8.43 -10.27 -0.98
CA LEU A 26 -7.96 -10.56 -2.33
C LEU A 26 -8.70 -11.76 -2.94
N GLU A 27 -8.84 -12.85 -2.18
CA GLU A 27 -9.61 -14.03 -2.59
C GLU A 27 -11.10 -13.70 -2.79
N GLY A 28 -11.62 -12.74 -2.03
CA GLY A 28 -12.97 -12.19 -2.17
C GLY A 28 -13.18 -11.27 -3.38
N GLY A 29 -12.15 -11.04 -4.19
CA GLY A 29 -12.24 -10.29 -5.45
C GLY A 29 -11.82 -8.82 -5.35
N LEU A 30 -11.17 -8.39 -4.26
CA LEU A 30 -10.55 -7.07 -4.21
C LEU A 30 -9.39 -6.99 -5.22
N ASP A 31 -9.57 -6.24 -6.30
CA ASP A 31 -8.48 -5.92 -7.23
C ASP A 31 -7.65 -4.73 -6.73
N ILE A 32 -6.38 -4.99 -6.43
CA ILE A 32 -5.42 -3.96 -6.02
C ILE A 32 -4.54 -3.47 -7.17
N ALA A 33 -4.63 -4.05 -8.37
CA ALA A 33 -3.80 -3.65 -9.51
C ALA A 33 -3.85 -2.14 -9.82
N PRO A 34 -5.00 -1.43 -9.72
CA PRO A 34 -5.07 0.00 -10.03
C PRO A 34 -4.22 0.91 -9.14
N VAL A 35 -3.82 0.46 -7.95
CA VAL A 35 -2.95 1.27 -7.07
C VAL A 35 -1.52 1.35 -7.60
N ILE A 36 -1.11 0.40 -8.45
CA ILE A 36 0.21 0.36 -9.07
C ILE A 36 0.17 1.22 -10.33
N THR A 37 0.78 2.40 -10.26
CA THR A 37 0.72 3.36 -11.36
C THR A 37 1.96 3.29 -12.26
N HIS A 38 3.11 2.86 -11.74
CA HIS A 38 4.36 2.80 -12.50
C HIS A 38 5.17 1.55 -12.19
N ARG A 39 5.86 1.06 -13.22
CA ARG A 39 6.84 -0.03 -13.17
C ARG A 39 8.11 0.42 -13.87
N PHE A 40 9.23 0.30 -13.19
CA PHE A 40 10.56 0.59 -13.73
C PHE A 40 11.45 -0.63 -13.52
N LYS A 41 12.50 -0.77 -14.33
CA LYS A 41 13.55 -1.75 -14.02
C LYS A 41 14.34 -1.27 -12.80
N PHE A 42 14.93 -2.19 -12.04
CA PHE A 42 15.73 -1.84 -10.86
C PHE A 42 16.90 -0.90 -11.21
N ALA A 43 17.43 -1.01 -12.43
CA ALA A 43 18.50 -0.15 -12.92
C ALA A 43 18.07 1.31 -13.05
N ASP A 44 16.77 1.56 -13.27
CA ASP A 44 16.17 2.90 -13.41
C ASP A 44 15.66 3.42 -12.06
N PHE A 45 16.26 2.99 -10.94
CA PHE A 45 15.82 3.33 -9.59
C PHE A 45 15.67 4.84 -9.39
N GLN A 46 16.58 5.65 -9.95
CA GLN A 46 16.54 7.10 -9.80
C GLN A 46 15.23 7.68 -10.36
N GLN A 47 14.85 7.28 -11.57
CA GLN A 47 13.58 7.70 -12.17
C GLN A 47 12.39 7.21 -11.32
N GLY A 48 12.45 5.97 -10.82
CA GLY A 48 11.42 5.42 -9.96
C GLY A 48 11.21 6.22 -8.66
N PHE A 49 12.29 6.68 -8.02
CA PHE A 49 12.22 7.53 -6.83
C PHE A 49 11.73 8.95 -7.15
N GLU A 50 12.18 9.55 -8.24
CA GLU A 50 11.71 10.87 -8.69
C GLU A 50 10.19 10.85 -8.95
N THR A 51 9.67 9.82 -9.65
CA THR A 51 8.23 9.63 -9.85
C THR A 51 7.49 9.42 -8.53
N ALA A 52 8.04 8.62 -7.60
CA ALA A 52 7.42 8.41 -6.29
C ALA A 52 7.32 9.71 -5.46
N LEU A 53 8.30 10.61 -5.57
CA LEU A 53 8.34 11.88 -4.86
C LEU A 53 7.49 12.98 -5.51
N SER A 54 7.16 12.86 -6.80
CA SER A 54 6.44 13.88 -7.55
C SER A 54 5.02 14.19 -7.05
N GLY A 55 4.41 13.26 -6.29
CA GLY A 55 3.00 13.33 -5.89
C GLY A 55 2.02 12.82 -6.96
N GLU A 56 2.48 12.60 -8.19
CA GLU A 56 1.69 12.13 -9.35
C GLU A 56 1.75 10.59 -9.50
N SER A 57 1.90 9.86 -8.40
CA SER A 57 1.97 8.39 -8.41
C SER A 57 1.23 7.76 -7.23
N GLY A 58 0.71 6.53 -7.41
CA GLY A 58 0.11 5.74 -6.35
C GLY A 58 1.14 4.81 -5.72
N LYS A 59 1.50 3.75 -6.44
CA LYS A 59 2.57 2.81 -6.07
C LYS A 59 3.51 2.60 -7.26
N VAL A 60 4.80 2.84 -7.01
CA VAL A 60 5.89 2.52 -7.94
C VAL A 60 6.50 1.17 -7.57
N ILE A 61 6.73 0.32 -8.56
CA ILE A 61 7.41 -0.97 -8.42
C ILE A 61 8.73 -0.94 -9.21
N LEU A 62 9.81 -1.40 -8.58
CA LEU A 62 11.07 -1.68 -9.24
C LEU A 62 11.17 -3.19 -9.50
N GLU A 63 11.27 -3.59 -10.77
CA GLU A 63 11.37 -4.99 -11.21
C GLU A 63 12.85 -5.39 -11.38
N TRP A 64 13.20 -6.59 -10.90
CA TRP A 64 14.58 -7.09 -10.88
C TRP A 64 14.93 -7.87 -12.16
#